data_AF-A0A924X1G4-F1
#
_entry.id   AF-A0A924X1G4-F1
#
_cell.length_a   1.000
_cell.length_b   1.000
_cell.length_c   1.000
_cell.angle_alpha   90.00
_cell.angle_beta   90.00
_cell.angle_gamma   90.00
#
_symmetry.space_group_name_H-M   'P 1'
#
loop_
_entity.id
_entity.type
_entity.pdbx_description
1 polymer ?
#
loop_
_entity_poly.entity_id
_entity_poly.type
_entity_poly.pdbx_seq_one_letter_code
_entity_poly.pdbx_strand_id
1 'polypeptide(L)'
;MAIKCPYCAFVIELKGIRAGHFNPKCPRCGEKFGLVIHPDAQMQPTVTATTDQVAPSVADALGIKEKPPVRAQPVHPQPPRPQPARPQSVGTHAT
;
A
#
# COMPACT_ATOMS: atom_id res chain seq x y z
N MET A 1 1.82 -26.07 -6.80
CA MET A 1 2.69 -25.54 -7.87
C MET A 1 3.96 -24.99 -7.24
N ALA A 2 5.08 -24.96 -7.96
CA ALA A 2 6.34 -24.45 -7.44
C ALA A 2 7.02 -23.52 -8.45
N ILE A 3 7.74 -22.52 -7.94
CA ILE A 3 8.55 -21.58 -8.73
C ILE A 3 10.00 -21.61 -8.27
N LYS A 4 10.93 -21.20 -9.13
CA LYS A 4 12.34 -21.03 -8.76
C LYS A 4 12.61 -19.57 -8.44
N CYS A 5 13.32 -19.32 -7.33
CA CYS A 5 13.84 -18.00 -7.02
C CYS A 5 14.86 -17.58 -8.10
N PRO A 6 14.74 -16.37 -8.67
CA PRO A 6 15.63 -15.94 -9.76
C PRO A 6 17.08 -15.68 -9.30
N TYR A 7 17.32 -15.54 -7.99
CA TYR A 7 18.64 -15.21 -7.43
C TYR A 7 19.43 -16.43 -6.97
N CYS A 8 18.79 -17.37 -6.29
CA CYS A 8 19.47 -18.53 -5.68
C CYS A 8 18.96 -19.89 -6.19
N ALA A 9 18.10 -19.88 -7.21
CA ALA A 9 17.44 -21.06 -7.80
C ALA A 9 16.68 -21.95 -6.81
N PHE A 10 16.39 -21.46 -5.60
CA PHE A 10 15.63 -22.20 -4.60
C PHE A 10 14.18 -22.43 -5.06
N VAL A 11 13.68 -23.66 -4.88
CA VAL A 11 12.32 -24.04 -5.25
C VAL A 11 11.36 -23.64 -4.13
N ILE A 12 10.37 -22.82 -4.45
CA ILE A 12 9.37 -22.29 -3.52
C ILE A 12 8.00 -22.84 -3.90
N GLU A 13 7.37 -23.57 -2.98
CA GLU A 13 6.01 -24.06 -3.16
C GLU A 13 4.98 -22.96 -2.86
N LEU A 14 4.08 -22.73 -3.81
CA LEU A 14 3.04 -21.71 -3.69
C LEU A 14 1.73 -22.36 -3.20
N LYS A 15 1.21 -21.83 -2.09
CA LYS A 15 -0.08 -22.23 -1.48
C LYS A 15 -1.16 -21.21 -1.84
N GLY A 16 -2.32 -21.66 -2.28
CA GLY A 16 -3.46 -20.79 -2.59
C GLY A 16 -3.19 -19.86 -3.78
N ILE A 17 -3.13 -20.44 -4.97
CA ILE A 17 -2.78 -19.74 -6.21
C ILE A 17 -3.96 -18.82 -6.60
N ARG A 18 -3.76 -17.51 -6.49
CA ARG A 18 -4.70 -16.49 -6.96
C ARG A 18 -4.04 -15.68 -8.06
N ALA A 19 -4.81 -15.35 -9.09
CA ALA A 19 -4.34 -14.47 -10.14
C ALA A 19 -3.96 -13.10 -9.57
N GLY A 20 -2.87 -12.52 -10.06
CA GLY A 20 -2.39 -11.23 -9.60
C GLY A 20 -0.88 -11.06 -9.68
N HIS A 21 -0.43 -9.90 -9.20
CA HIS A 21 0.97 -9.52 -9.10
C HIS A 21 1.38 -9.53 -7.64
N PHE A 22 2.47 -10.23 -7.33
CA PHE A 22 2.95 -10.44 -5.97
C PHE A 22 4.45 -10.16 -5.92
N ASN A 23 4.92 -9.64 -4.78
CA ASN A 23 6.35 -9.41 -4.54
C ASN A 23 6.82 -10.23 -3.32
N PRO A 24 6.82 -11.57 -3.41
CA PRO A 24 7.27 -12.41 -2.30
C PRO A 24 8.78 -12.29 -2.05
N LYS A 25 9.18 -12.62 -0.81
CA LYS A 25 10.57 -12.70 -0.38
C LYS A 25 11.02 -14.16 -0.43
N CYS A 26 12.23 -14.42 -0.95
CA CYS A 26 12.80 -15.77 -0.94
C CYS A 26 13.10 -16.19 0.52
N PRO A 27 12.66 -17.37 0.99
CA PRO A 27 12.96 -17.85 2.33
C PRO A 27 14.43 -18.29 2.50
N ARG A 28 15.17 -18.50 1.41
CA ARG A 28 16.57 -18.94 1.42
C ARG A 28 17.55 -17.78 1.39
N CYS A 29 17.48 -16.93 0.36
CA CYS A 29 18.43 -15.81 0.19
C CYS A 29 17.89 -14.47 0.72
N GLY A 30 16.59 -14.35 0.99
CA GLY A 30 15.99 -13.12 1.46
C GLY A 30 15.71 -12.07 0.38
N GLU A 31 16.04 -12.30 -0.87
CA GLU A 31 15.78 -11.35 -1.96
C GLU A 31 14.29 -11.31 -2.32
N LYS A 32 13.78 -10.11 -2.62
CA LYS A 32 12.42 -9.91 -3.15
C LYS A 32 12.44 -10.10 -4.66
N PHE A 33 11.39 -10.69 -5.20
CA PHE A 33 11.21 -10.84 -6.65
C PHE A 33 9.75 -10.66 -7.04
N GLY A 34 9.50 -10.39 -8.32
CA GLY A 34 8.18 -10.23 -8.88
C GLY A 34 7.62 -11.59 -9.31
N LEU A 35 6.38 -11.84 -8.96
CA LEU A 35 5.63 -13.03 -9.32
C LEU A 35 4.29 -12.61 -9.93
N VAL A 36 4.07 -12.98 -11.19
CA VAL A 36 2.81 -12.75 -11.90
C VAL A 36 2.11 -14.08 -12.11
N ILE A 37 0.91 -14.20 -11.56
CA ILE A 37 0.03 -15.35 -11.72
C ILE A 37 -1.10 -14.94 -12.65
N HIS A 38 -1.15 -15.55 -13.83
CA HIS A 38 -2.19 -15.29 -14.82
C HIS A 38 -3.54 -15.86 -14.36
N PRO A 39 -4.67 -15.25 -14.77
CA PRO A 39 -6.01 -15.79 -14.48
C PRO A 39 -6.29 -17.10 -15.22
N ASP A 40 -5.58 -17.35 -16.32
CA ASP A 40 -5.66 -18.60 -17.06
C ASP A 40 -4.75 -19.66 -16.43
N ALA A 41 -5.34 -20.78 -16.01
CA ALA A 41 -4.62 -21.85 -15.31
C ALA A 41 -3.67 -22.65 -16.22
N GLN A 42 -3.74 -22.49 -17.55
CA GLN A 42 -2.81 -23.14 -18.47
C GLN A 42 -1.52 -22.33 -18.67
N MET A 43 -1.51 -21.04 -18.29
CA MET A 43 -0.31 -20.21 -18.35
C MET A 43 0.58 -20.44 -17.13
N GLN A 44 1.88 -20.65 -17.38
CA GLN A 44 2.86 -20.74 -16.31
C GLN A 44 3.05 -19.36 -15.62
N PRO A 45 3.25 -19.34 -14.30
CA PRO A 45 3.52 -18.09 -13.59
C PRO A 45 4.85 -17.49 -14.05
N THR A 46 4.87 -16.18 -14.24
CA THR A 46 6.07 -15.45 -14.64
C THR A 46 6.80 -14.96 -13.40
N VAL A 47 8.09 -15.26 -13.30
CA VAL A 47 8.96 -14.80 -12.22
C VAL A 47 9.98 -13.83 -12.79
N THR A 48 10.03 -12.63 -12.24
CA THR A 48 10.92 -11.57 -12.68
C THR A 48 11.84 -11.17 -11.53
N ALA A 49 13.13 -11.04 -11.79
CA ALA A 49 14.05 -10.45 -10.82
C ALA A 49 13.67 -8.99 -10.61
N THR A 50 13.23 -8.62 -9.40
CA THR A 50 12.98 -7.23 -9.06
C THR A 50 14.33 -6.66 -8.62
N THR A 51 15.10 -6.16 -9.58
CA THR A 51 16.16 -5.24 -9.22
C THR A 51 15.48 -4.05 -8.58
N ASP A 52 15.59 -3.92 -7.26
CA ASP A 52 15.21 -2.74 -6.46
C ASP A 52 16.15 -1.57 -6.84
N GLN A 53 16.28 -1.27 -8.13
CA GLN A 53 16.91 -0.08 -8.68
C GLN A 53 15.78 0.83 -9.12
N VAL A 54 15.02 1.31 -8.14
CA VAL A 54 14.34 2.60 -8.28
C VAL A 54 14.82 3.48 -7.14
N ALA A 55 15.94 4.13 -7.39
CA ALA A 55 16.23 5.42 -6.79
C ALA A 55 16.82 6.32 -7.89
N PRO A 56 16.57 7.63 -7.90
CA PRO A 56 15.39 8.41 -7.53
C PRO A 56 14.91 9.28 -8.74
N SER A 57 13.81 10.04 -8.59
CA SER A 57 13.45 11.24 -9.39
C SER A 57 13.99 11.39 -10.82
N VAL A 58 13.23 10.93 -11.83
CA VAL A 58 13.29 11.49 -13.19
C VAL A 58 12.21 12.57 -13.39
N ALA A 59 12.02 13.42 -12.38
CA ALA A 59 11.17 14.62 -12.45
C ALA A 59 11.99 15.92 -12.40
N ASP A 60 13.31 15.86 -12.64
CA ASP A 60 14.20 17.02 -12.66
C ASP A 60 15.14 16.95 -13.88
N ALA A 61 14.56 16.93 -15.08
CA ALA A 61 15.35 17.03 -16.32
C ALA A 61 14.58 17.69 -17.49
N LEU A 62 13.46 18.35 -17.21
CA LEU A 62 12.87 19.33 -18.13
C LEU A 62 12.47 20.52 -17.28
N GLY A 63 13.33 21.53 -17.26
CA GLY A 63 13.13 22.80 -16.57
C GLY A 63 11.88 23.51 -17.07
N ILE A 64 10.73 23.15 -16.50
CA ILE A 64 9.49 23.91 -16.59
C ILE A 64 9.15 24.30 -15.15
N LYS A 65 9.39 25.57 -14.87
CA LYS A 65 9.03 26.27 -13.65
C LYS A 65 7.51 26.25 -13.49
N GLU A 66 6.95 25.23 -12.87
CA GLU A 66 5.51 25.19 -12.56
C GLU A 66 5.26 24.85 -11.08
N LYS A 67 4.30 25.58 -10.51
CA LYS A 67 4.10 25.84 -9.08
C LYS A 67 4.07 24.58 -8.19
N PRO A 68 4.60 24.66 -6.96
CA PRO A 68 4.42 23.61 -5.96
C PRO A 68 2.92 23.44 -5.65
N PRO A 69 2.37 22.20 -5.64
CA PRO A 69 1.08 21.95 -5.01
C PRO A 69 1.22 22.17 -3.50
N VAL A 70 0.37 23.04 -2.99
CA VAL A 70 0.27 23.40 -1.57
C VAL A 70 0.23 22.14 -0.71
N ARG A 71 1.23 22.03 0.16
CA ARG A 71 1.33 21.05 1.23
C ARG A 71 0.04 21.08 2.04
N ALA A 72 -0.76 20.02 1.94
CA ALA A 72 -1.91 19.81 2.82
C ALA A 72 -1.38 19.86 4.27
N GLN A 73 -1.82 20.90 5.00
CA GLN A 73 -1.42 21.13 6.37
C GLN A 73 -1.83 19.93 7.23
N PRO A 74 -1.00 19.52 8.22
CA PRO A 74 -1.47 18.66 9.28
C PRO A 74 -2.66 19.32 9.96
N VAL A 75 -3.81 18.67 9.88
CA VAL A 75 -4.99 19.03 10.67
C VAL A 75 -4.62 18.96 12.15
N HIS A 76 -4.46 20.11 12.77
CA HIS A 76 -4.39 20.21 14.22
C HIS A 76 -5.68 19.60 14.80
N PRO A 77 -5.61 18.74 15.83
CA PRO A 77 -6.80 18.33 16.55
C PRO A 77 -7.40 19.56 17.25
N GLN A 78 -8.57 19.99 16.79
CA GLN A 78 -9.32 21.05 17.44
C GLN A 78 -9.78 20.55 18.82
N PRO A 79 -9.53 21.27 19.93
CA PRO A 79 -10.07 20.89 21.22
C PRO A 79 -11.61 20.97 21.20
N PRO A 80 -12.31 20.12 21.95
CA PRO A 80 -13.77 20.13 21.99
C PRO A 80 -14.28 21.49 22.47
N ARG A 81 -15.18 22.09 21.68
CA ARG A 81 -15.86 23.34 22.03
C ARG A 81 -16.66 23.12 23.33
N PRO A 82 -16.57 24.02 24.33
CA PRO A 82 -17.49 24.00 25.47
C PRO A 82 -18.91 24.22 24.95
N GLN A 83 -19.81 23.26 25.20
CA GLN A 83 -21.22 23.45 24.89
C GLN A 83 -21.83 24.42 25.91
N PRO A 84 -22.59 25.44 25.49
CA PRO A 84 -23.35 26.27 26.42
C PRO A 84 -24.43 25.41 27.08
N ALA A 85 -24.42 25.39 28.42
CA ALA A 85 -25.42 24.69 29.23
C ALA A 85 -26.82 25.20 28.87
N ARG A 86 -27.71 24.28 28.47
CA ARG A 86 -29.13 24.58 28.27
C ARG A 86 -29.75 24.90 29.65
N PRO A 87 -30.55 25.97 29.78
CA PRO A 87 -31.33 26.20 30.99
C PRO A 87 -32.39 25.10 31.14
N GLN A 88 -32.45 24.49 32.32
CA GLN A 88 -33.49 23.52 32.66
C GLN A 88 -34.82 24.25 32.78
N SER A 89 -35.73 23.98 31.84
CA SER A 89 -37.11 24.44 31.91
C SER A 89 -37.82 23.68 33.03
N VAL A 90 -38.11 24.40 34.11
CA VAL A 90 -38.95 23.97 35.22
C VAL A 90 -40.38 23.81 34.68
N GLY A 91 -40.91 22.59 34.73
CA GLY A 91 -42.22 22.23 34.19
C GLY A 91 -43.01 21.41 35.21
N THR A 92 -43.97 22.09 35.80
CA THR A 92 -44.96 21.72 36.82
C THR A 92 -45.96 20.64 36.34
N HIS A 93 -46.75 20.13 37.29
CA HIS A 93 -48.07 19.43 37.22
C HIS A 93 -48.04 18.01 37.80
N ALA A 94 -48.59 17.75 38.99
CA ALA A 94 -50.00 17.81 39.44
C ALA A 94 -50.77 16.52 39.12
N THR A 95 -51.12 15.78 40.18
CA THR A 95 -52.44 15.20 40.45
C THR A 95 -52.46 14.77 41.91
#